data_AF-M6VQS0-F1
#
_entry.id   AF-M6VQS0-F1
#
_cell.length_a   1.000
_cell.length_b   1.000
_cell.length_c   1.000
_cell.angle_alpha   90.00
_cell.angle_beta   90.00
_cell.angle_gamma   90.00
#
_symmetry.space_group_name_H-M   'P 1'
#
loop_
_entity.id
_entity.type
_entity.pdbx_description
1 polymer ?
#
loop_
_entity_poly.entity_id
_entity_poly.type
_entity_poly.pdbx_seq_one_letter_code
_entity_poly.pdbx_strand_id
1 'polypeptide(L)'
;MRNNEIFIRKPSEIKYGYRFTEFLNEKDSIILGIEILLKEGNLEEIQASLKDKRDRRNSSQPENKKSAGSVFKNPKIFRENGKEIKAWELIDQAGLRGRVKGGAQISPEHCNFIVNVGTATATDVNYLVELVLDKVFQTTGVRLNREIEYFGDIP
;
A
#
# COMPACT_ATOMS: atom_id res chain seq x y z
N MET A 1 -6.10 -16.00 17.67
CA MET A 1 -6.88 -17.25 17.74
C MET A 1 -6.61 -18.06 16.50
N ARG A 2 -6.31 -19.35 16.64
CA ARG A 2 -6.11 -20.32 15.54
C ARG A 2 -6.76 -21.62 16.01
N ASN A 3 -7.61 -22.25 15.18
CA ASN A 3 -8.35 -23.46 15.57
C ASN A 3 -9.12 -23.33 16.91
N ASN A 4 -9.79 -22.20 17.14
CA ASN A 4 -10.50 -21.84 18.39
C ASN A 4 -9.63 -21.75 19.66
N GLU A 5 -8.31 -21.81 19.54
CA GLU A 5 -7.38 -21.62 20.64
C GLU A 5 -6.71 -20.23 20.59
N ILE A 6 -6.50 -19.62 21.76
CA ILE A 6 -5.84 -18.32 21.89
C ILE A 6 -4.36 -18.54 22.19
N PHE A 7 -3.52 -17.97 21.32
CA PHE A 7 -2.07 -17.96 21.48
C PHE A 7 -1.60 -16.52 21.66
N ILE A 8 -0.66 -16.32 22.59
CA ILE A 8 0.11 -15.08 22.71
C ILE A 8 1.49 -15.38 22.14
N ARG A 9 1.92 -14.56 21.17
CA ARG A 9 3.18 -14.77 20.43
C ARG A 9 4.04 -13.52 20.51
N LYS A 10 5.33 -13.71 20.78
CA LYS A 10 6.35 -12.66 20.74
C LYS A 10 6.73 -12.35 19.29
N PRO A 11 7.25 -11.15 18.99
CA PRO A 11 7.72 -10.82 17.64
C PRO A 11 8.72 -11.83 17.08
N SER A 12 9.64 -12.34 17.90
CA SER A 12 10.65 -13.34 17.49
C SER A 12 10.06 -14.68 17.03
N GLU A 13 8.81 -14.96 17.39
CA GLU A 13 8.13 -16.19 17.02
C GLU A 13 7.31 -16.03 15.74
N ILE A 14 7.06 -14.80 15.29
CA ILE A 14 6.23 -14.49 14.13
C ILE A 14 7.15 -14.26 12.94
N LYS A 15 6.93 -14.93 11.81
CA LYS A 15 7.62 -14.57 10.57
C LYS A 15 6.95 -13.32 10.00
N TYR A 16 7.72 -12.23 9.87
CA TYR A 16 7.25 -10.98 9.26
C TYR A 16 8.34 -10.31 8.43
N GLY A 17 7.94 -9.38 7.57
CA GLY A 17 8.83 -8.64 6.69
C GLY A 17 8.11 -7.54 5.93
N TYR A 18 8.74 -7.04 4.87
CA TYR A 18 8.15 -5.98 4.05
C TYR A 18 6.84 -6.45 3.40
N ARG A 19 5.72 -5.86 3.83
CA ARG A 19 4.35 -6.19 3.36
C ARG A 19 4.03 -7.68 3.47
N PHE A 20 4.49 -8.31 4.55
CA PHE A 20 4.35 -9.74 4.79
C PHE A 20 4.29 -10.05 6.29
N THR A 21 3.38 -10.95 6.66
CA THR A 21 3.36 -11.70 7.93
C THR A 21 2.89 -13.12 7.63
N GLU A 22 3.26 -14.11 8.45
CA GLU A 22 2.81 -15.50 8.28
C GLU A 22 1.28 -15.63 8.24
N PHE A 23 0.58 -14.73 8.93
CA PHE A 23 -0.89 -14.71 8.99
C PHE A 23 -1.56 -14.38 7.65
N LEU A 24 -0.86 -13.74 6.71
CA LEU A 24 -1.40 -13.47 5.37
C LEU A 24 -1.46 -14.73 4.50
N ASN A 25 -0.56 -15.70 4.72
CA ASN A 25 -0.45 -16.90 3.90
C ASN A 25 -1.35 -18.03 4.41
N GLU A 26 -1.28 -18.34 5.71
CA GLU A 26 -1.99 -19.50 6.27
C GLU A 26 -3.49 -19.23 6.44
N LYS A 27 -3.91 -17.95 6.50
CA LYS A 27 -5.30 -17.47 6.62
C LYS A 27 -6.17 -18.27 7.62
N ASP A 28 -5.51 -18.86 8.62
CA ASP A 28 -6.07 -19.76 9.63
C ASP A 28 -6.22 -19.10 11.00
N SER A 29 -5.95 -17.79 11.05
CA SER A 29 -5.75 -17.05 12.28
C SER A 29 -6.55 -15.74 12.30
N ILE A 30 -7.11 -15.43 13.47
CA ILE A 30 -7.72 -14.13 13.76
C ILE A 30 -6.86 -13.42 14.81
N ILE A 31 -6.41 -12.21 14.50
CA ILE A 31 -5.67 -11.37 15.45
C ILE A 31 -6.68 -10.72 16.40
N LEU A 32 -6.58 -11.03 17.70
CA LEU A 32 -7.50 -10.52 18.72
C LEU A 32 -7.01 -9.24 19.39
N GLY A 33 -5.70 -9.00 19.38
CA GLY A 33 -5.09 -7.84 20.02
C GLY A 33 -3.59 -7.80 19.75
N ILE A 34 -2.99 -6.65 20.04
CA ILE A 34 -1.54 -6.43 19.95
C ILE A 34 -1.07 -5.71 21.21
N GLU A 35 0.11 -6.06 21.70
CA GLU A 35 0.84 -5.29 22.71
C GLU A 35 2.01 -4.59 22.03
N ILE A 36 2.12 -3.28 22.23
CA ILE A 36 3.17 -2.45 21.65
C ILE A 36 4.01 -1.88 22.78
N LEU A 37 5.26 -2.32 22.86
CA LEU A 37 6.22 -1.72 23.78
C LEU A 37 6.81 -0.45 23.17
N LEU A 38 6.61 0.68 23.84
CA LEU A 38 7.14 1.99 23.45
C LEU A 38 8.29 2.40 24.38
N LYS A 39 9.01 3.45 23.98
CA LYS A 39 10.03 4.12 24.82
C LYS A 39 9.49 5.47 25.26
N GLU A 40 9.72 5.81 26.53
CA GLU A 40 9.50 7.18 27.00
C GLU A 40 10.36 8.16 26.21
N GLY A 41 9.84 9.36 26.01
CA GLY A 41 10.50 10.41 25.24
C GLY A 41 9.93 11.78 25.55
N ASN A 42 10.55 12.81 24.99
CA ASN A 42 10.11 14.19 25.18
C ASN A 42 8.78 14.44 24.46
N LEU A 43 7.79 14.97 25.19
CA LEU A 43 6.44 15.23 24.67
C LEU A 43 6.44 16.18 23.47
N GLU A 44 7.19 17.28 23.54
CA GLU A 44 7.23 18.30 22.50
C GLU A 44 7.87 17.77 21.22
N GLU A 45 8.97 17.03 21.33
CA GLU A 45 9.62 16.37 20.19
C GLU A 45 8.71 15.33 19.52
N ILE A 46 8.00 14.53 20.33
CA ILE A 46 7.04 13.54 19.83
C ILE A 46 5.91 14.25 19.10
N GLN A 47 5.32 15.30 19.67
CA GLN A 47 4.24 16.06 19.04
C GLN A 47 4.69 16.73 17.74
N ALA A 48 5.88 17.34 17.73
CA ALA A 48 6.45 17.93 16.52
C ALA A 48 6.67 16.88 15.42
N SER A 49 7.21 15.70 15.78
CA SER A 49 7.40 14.59 14.83
C SER A 49 6.07 14.06 14.28
N LEU A 50 5.05 13.93 15.12
CA LEU A 50 3.72 13.49 14.70
C LEU A 50 3.08 14.51 13.75
N LYS A 51 3.22 15.81 14.03
CA LYS A 51 2.72 16.88 13.18
C LYS A 51 3.42 16.88 11.81
N ASP A 52 4.75 16.85 11.78
CA ASP A 52 5.52 16.81 10.53
C ASP A 52 5.15 15.59 9.67
N LYS A 53 5.05 14.40 10.27
CA LYS A 53 4.62 13.18 9.55
C LYS A 53 3.21 13.29 8.99
N ARG A 54 2.29 13.90 9.74
CA ARG A 54 0.92 14.14 9.29
C ARG A 54 0.92 15.13 8.13
N ASP A 55 1.58 16.27 8.26
CA ASP A 55 1.61 17.32 7.24
C ASP A 55 2.26 16.81 5.93
N ARG A 56 3.33 16.01 6.01
CA ARG A 56 3.94 15.36 4.85
C ARG A 56 3.01 14.37 4.17
N ARG A 57 2.28 13.56 4.94
CA ARG A 57 1.32 12.61 4.38
C ARG A 57 0.19 13.35 3.67
N ASN A 58 -0.34 14.39 4.31
CA ASN A 58 -1.48 15.16 3.84
C ASN A 58 -1.16 15.94 2.57
N SER A 59 0.09 16.41 2.43
CA SER A 59 0.54 17.11 1.22
C SER A 59 0.93 16.18 0.06
N SER A 60 1.20 14.90 0.31
CA SER A 60 1.73 13.96 -0.70
C SER A 60 0.81 12.81 -1.08
N GLN A 61 -0.30 12.61 -0.37
CA GLN A 61 -1.24 11.50 -0.59
C GLN A 61 -2.67 12.03 -0.75
N PRO A 62 -3.57 11.30 -1.44
CA PRO A 62 -4.96 11.69 -1.61
C PRO A 62 -5.76 11.54 -0.29
N GLU A 63 -5.46 12.39 0.68
CA GLU A 63 -6.17 12.44 1.95
C GLU A 63 -7.66 12.77 1.71
N ASN A 64 -8.55 12.19 2.53
CA ASN A 64 -10.00 12.32 2.42
C ASN A 64 -10.64 11.75 1.14
N LYS A 65 -9.87 11.12 0.24
CA LYS A 65 -10.43 10.34 -0.86
C LYS A 65 -10.58 8.87 -0.47
N LYS A 66 -11.66 8.25 -0.92
CA LYS A 66 -11.91 6.82 -0.73
C LYS A 66 -10.88 6.02 -1.55
N SER A 67 -9.98 5.30 -0.90
CA SER A 67 -8.95 4.45 -1.54
C SER A 67 -8.55 3.29 -0.64
N ALA A 68 -7.88 2.29 -1.21
CA ALA A 68 -7.32 1.15 -0.47
C ALA A 68 -5.83 1.35 -0.09
N GLY A 69 -5.33 2.59 -0.12
CA GLY A 69 -3.91 2.87 0.08
C GLY A 69 -3.08 2.69 -1.19
N SER A 70 -1.79 2.37 -0.99
CA SER A 70 -0.88 2.05 -2.10
C SER A 70 -1.28 0.72 -2.76
N VAL A 71 -1.44 0.75 -4.07
CA VAL A 71 -1.92 -0.40 -4.87
C VAL A 71 -0.80 -1.41 -5.11
N PHE A 72 0.44 -0.93 -5.30
CA PHE A 72 1.61 -1.76 -5.60
C PHE A 72 2.69 -1.62 -4.53
N LYS A 73 3.36 -2.74 -4.25
CA LYS A 73 4.57 -2.79 -3.43
C LYS A 73 5.71 -2.08 -4.16
N ASN A 74 6.64 -1.46 -3.43
CA ASN A 74 7.85 -0.96 -4.07
C ASN A 74 8.68 -2.15 -4.60
N PRO A 75 9.21 -2.06 -5.83
CA PRO A 75 10.11 -3.07 -6.36
C PRO A 75 11.42 -3.02 -5.58
N LYS A 76 12.04 -4.19 -5.35
CA LYS A 76 13.37 -4.30 -4.72
C LYS A 76 14.48 -3.95 -5.72
N ILE A 77 14.39 -2.78 -6.33
CA ILE A 77 15.33 -2.26 -7.33
C ILE A 77 15.91 -0.96 -6.79
N PHE A 78 17.21 -0.79 -6.93
CA PHE A 78 17.96 0.34 -6.40
C PHE A 78 18.67 1.07 -7.53
N ARG A 79 18.69 2.40 -7.44
CA ARG A 79 19.54 3.26 -8.27
C ARG A 79 21.02 3.03 -7.91
N GLU A 80 21.93 3.49 -8.77
CA GLU A 80 23.38 3.43 -8.53
C GLU A 80 23.79 4.10 -7.20
N ASN A 81 23.08 5.16 -6.80
CA ASN A 81 23.30 5.85 -5.53
C ASN A 81 22.71 5.13 -4.30
N GLY A 82 22.25 3.88 -4.44
CA GLY A 82 21.66 3.08 -3.38
C GLY A 82 20.20 3.42 -3.04
N LYS A 83 19.58 4.41 -3.69
CA LYS A 83 18.19 4.78 -3.43
C LYS A 83 17.23 3.80 -4.11
N GLU A 84 16.33 3.20 -3.34
CA GLU A 84 15.27 2.34 -3.85
C GLU A 84 14.34 3.10 -4.82
N ILE A 85 14.02 2.48 -5.96
CA ILE A 85 13.02 2.96 -6.91
C ILE A 85 11.63 2.68 -6.33
N LYS A 86 10.77 3.70 -6.34
CA LYS A 86 9.42 3.58 -5.78
C LYS A 86 8.41 3.25 -6.88
N ALA A 87 7.37 2.48 -6.52
CA ALA A 87 6.34 2.08 -7.48
C ALA A 87 5.67 3.30 -8.13
N TRP A 88 5.40 4.37 -7.36
CA TRP A 88 4.81 5.58 -7.89
C TRP A 88 5.68 6.24 -8.98
N GLU A 89 7.01 6.23 -8.85
CA GLU A 89 7.91 6.83 -9.85
C GLU A 89 7.76 6.11 -11.20
N LEU A 90 7.66 4.79 -11.17
CA LEU A 90 7.47 3.96 -12.37
C LEU A 90 6.09 4.17 -13.00
N ILE A 91 5.04 4.31 -12.18
CA ILE A 91 3.68 4.57 -12.66
C ILE A 91 3.57 5.95 -13.28
N ASP A 92 4.26 6.94 -12.69
CA ASP A 92 4.31 8.30 -13.21
C ASP A 92 5.09 8.38 -14.53
N GLN A 93 6.24 7.69 -14.61
CA GLN A 93 7.01 7.55 -15.84
C GLN A 93 6.22 6.87 -16.96
N ALA A 94 5.32 5.93 -16.62
CA ALA A 94 4.39 5.31 -17.57
C ALA A 94 3.24 6.23 -18.02
N GLY A 95 3.17 7.47 -17.51
CA GLY A 95 2.21 8.49 -17.94
C GLY A 95 0.78 8.23 -17.45
N LEU A 96 0.62 7.52 -16.33
CA LEU A 96 -0.70 7.07 -15.86
C LEU A 96 -1.34 7.94 -14.78
N ARG A 97 -0.63 8.95 -14.27
CA ARG A 97 -1.17 9.88 -13.26
C ARG A 97 -2.45 10.54 -13.75
N GLY A 98 -3.50 10.52 -12.91
CA GLY A 98 -4.79 11.12 -13.24
C GLY A 98 -5.69 10.29 -14.16
N ARG A 99 -5.24 9.12 -14.65
CA ARG A 99 -6.04 8.28 -15.57
C ARG A 99 -7.32 7.79 -14.91
N VAL A 100 -8.43 7.85 -15.64
CA VAL A 100 -9.78 7.52 -15.17
C VAL A 100 -10.33 6.29 -15.90
N LYS A 101 -11.09 5.46 -15.18
CA LYS A 101 -11.96 4.41 -15.72
C LYS A 101 -13.23 4.36 -14.88
N GLY A 102 -14.39 4.59 -15.49
CA GLY A 102 -15.66 4.61 -14.77
C GLY A 102 -15.61 5.57 -13.58
N GLY A 103 -15.91 5.08 -12.38
CA GLY A 103 -15.82 5.86 -11.15
C GLY A 103 -14.46 5.83 -10.43
N ALA A 104 -13.46 5.13 -10.97
CA ALA A 104 -12.11 5.03 -10.39
C ALA A 104 -11.10 5.92 -11.12
N GLN A 105 -10.13 6.45 -10.39
CA GLN A 105 -9.05 7.28 -10.93
C GLN A 105 -7.71 6.96 -10.27
N ILE A 106 -6.64 6.89 -11.06
CA ILE A 106 -5.27 6.93 -10.54
C ILE A 106 -5.01 8.33 -10.00
N SER A 107 -4.76 8.46 -8.69
CA SER A 107 -4.71 9.75 -8.01
C SER A 107 -3.69 10.71 -8.66
N PRO A 108 -4.09 11.95 -8.97
CA PRO A 108 -3.17 13.00 -9.39
C PRO A 108 -2.16 13.38 -8.30
N GLU A 109 -2.52 13.24 -7.02
CA GLU A 109 -1.64 13.54 -5.88
C GLU A 109 -0.55 12.46 -5.75
N HIS A 110 -0.92 11.19 -5.80
CA HIS A 110 0.01 10.06 -5.69
C HIS A 110 -0.41 8.88 -6.57
N CYS A 111 0.27 8.67 -7.69
CA CYS A 111 -0.15 7.71 -8.72
C CYS A 111 -0.07 6.22 -8.31
N ASN A 112 0.53 5.87 -7.17
CA ASN A 112 0.38 4.53 -6.59
C ASN A 112 -0.96 4.33 -5.83
N PHE A 113 -1.88 5.30 -5.85
CA PHE A 113 -3.20 5.19 -5.26
C PHE A 113 -4.25 5.21 -6.36
N ILE A 114 -5.23 4.31 -6.27
CA ILE A 114 -6.48 4.41 -7.03
C ILE A 114 -7.55 4.91 -6.07
N VAL A 115 -8.16 6.03 -6.43
CA VAL A 115 -9.21 6.70 -5.66
C VAL A 115 -10.56 6.48 -6.33
N ASN A 116 -11.58 6.30 -5.51
CA ASN A 116 -12.97 6.34 -5.95
C ASN A 116 -13.42 7.80 -5.98
N VAL A 117 -13.71 8.31 -7.18
CA VAL A 117 -14.20 9.68 -7.42
C VAL A 117 -15.72 9.78 -7.48
N GLY A 118 -16.43 8.70 -7.17
CA GLY A 118 -17.89 8.67 -7.07
C GLY A 118 -18.41 7.23 -7.00
N THR A 119 -18.64 6.65 -8.17
CA THR A 119 -19.31 5.35 -8.36
C THR A 119 -18.35 4.23 -8.78
N ALA A 120 -17.10 4.23 -8.29
CA ALA A 120 -16.12 3.22 -8.68
C ALA A 120 -16.62 1.80 -8.41
N THR A 121 -16.53 0.94 -9.42
CA THR A 121 -16.76 -0.51 -9.28
C THR A 121 -15.44 -1.25 -9.07
N ALA A 122 -15.50 -2.50 -8.57
CA ALA A 122 -14.32 -3.35 -8.49
C ALA A 122 -13.69 -3.58 -9.88
N THR A 123 -14.52 -3.70 -10.93
CA THR A 123 -14.07 -3.82 -12.33
C THR A 123 -13.29 -2.58 -12.79
N ASP A 124 -13.74 -1.38 -12.42
CA ASP A 124 -13.03 -0.14 -12.76
C ASP A 124 -11.63 -0.10 -12.13
N VAL A 125 -11.55 -0.48 -10.85
CA VAL A 125 -10.28 -0.57 -10.12
C VAL A 125 -9.38 -1.64 -10.74
N ASN A 126 -9.90 -2.83 -11.00
CA ASN A 126 -9.12 -3.93 -11.59
C ASN A 126 -8.58 -3.55 -12.98
N TYR A 127 -9.39 -2.89 -13.82
CA TYR A 127 -8.95 -2.38 -15.10
C TYR A 127 -7.76 -1.42 -14.96
N LEU A 128 -7.80 -0.48 -14.01
CA LEU A 128 -6.68 0.45 -13.78
C LEU A 128 -5.45 -0.27 -13.24
N VAL A 129 -5.63 -1.30 -12.40
CA VAL A 129 -4.53 -2.13 -11.89
C VAL A 129 -3.81 -2.86 -13.03
N GLU A 130 -4.55 -3.55 -13.90
CA GLU A 130 -3.98 -4.28 -15.03
C GLU A 130 -3.33 -3.31 -16.04
N LEU A 131 -3.97 -2.16 -16.30
CA LEU A 131 -3.38 -1.10 -17.12
C LEU A 131 -2.03 -0.63 -16.57
N VAL A 132 -1.91 -0.45 -15.24
CA VAL A 132 -0.66 -0.07 -14.60
C VAL A 132 0.40 -1.16 -14.78
N LEU A 133 0.06 -2.43 -14.51
CA LEU A 133 1.00 -3.55 -14.64
C LEU A 133 1.57 -3.66 -16.06
N ASP A 134 0.72 -3.50 -17.07
CA ASP A 134 1.11 -3.57 -18.47
C ASP A 134 1.96 -2.37 -18.89
N LYS A 135 1.49 -1.16 -18.60
CA LYS A 135 2.19 0.06 -19.06
C LYS A 135 3.51 0.27 -18.34
N VAL A 136 3.58 0.02 -17.04
CA VAL A 136 4.85 0.11 -16.31
C VAL A 136 5.86 -0.88 -16.87
N PHE A 137 5.45 -2.12 -17.16
CA PHE A 137 6.35 -3.10 -17.77
C PHE A 137 6.79 -2.68 -19.17
N GLN A 138 5.86 -2.24 -20.02
CA GLN A 138 6.18 -1.78 -21.39
C GLN A 138 7.16 -0.59 -21.38
N THR A 139 6.99 0.36 -20.45
CA THR A 139 7.81 1.58 -20.40
C THR A 139 9.15 1.38 -19.69
N THR A 140 9.19 0.54 -18.66
CA THR A 140 10.36 0.46 -17.74
C THR A 140 11.01 -0.91 -17.68
N GLY A 141 10.37 -1.95 -18.22
CA GLY A 141 10.79 -3.35 -18.07
C GLY A 141 10.53 -3.93 -16.67
N VAL A 142 10.02 -3.15 -15.72
CA VAL A 142 9.78 -3.59 -14.34
C VAL A 142 8.38 -4.19 -14.19
N ARG A 143 8.29 -5.39 -13.61
CA ARG A 143 7.02 -5.97 -13.18
C ARG A 143 6.71 -5.55 -11.73
N LEU A 144 5.64 -4.78 -11.55
CA LEU A 144 5.14 -4.44 -10.21
C LEU A 144 4.37 -5.60 -9.60
N ASN A 145 4.39 -5.67 -8.27
CA ASN A 145 3.59 -6.63 -7.50
C ASN A 145 2.49 -5.88 -6.75
N ARG A 146 1.26 -6.39 -6.80
CA ARG A 146 0.13 -5.81 -6.08
C ARG A 146 0.35 -5.91 -4.56
N GLU A 147 -0.02 -4.87 -3.84
CA GLU A 147 -0.08 -4.83 -2.38
C GLU A 147 -1.51 -5.08 -1.87
N ILE A 148 -2.51 -4.59 -2.61
CA ILE A 148 -3.93 -4.81 -2.29
C ILE A 148 -4.32 -6.29 -2.47
N GLU A 149 -5.28 -6.73 -1.66
CA GLU A 149 -5.95 -8.03 -1.84
C GLU A 149 -7.37 -7.83 -2.36
N TYR A 150 -7.77 -8.73 -3.25
CA TYR A 150 -9.13 -8.82 -3.76
C TYR A 150 -9.92 -9.86 -2.96
N PHE A 151 -11.17 -9.55 -2.68
CA PHE A 151 -12.10 -10.45 -2.00
C PHE A 151 -13.34 -10.65 -2.88
N GLY A 152 -13.80 -11.90 -2.97
CA GLY A 152 -14.87 -12.31 -3.88
C GLY A 152 -14.35 -12.60 -5.29
N ASP A 153 -15.30 -12.77 -6.23
CA ASP A 153 -14.98 -13.02 -7.63
C ASP A 153 -14.52 -11.71 -8.30
N ILE A 154 -13.31 -11.74 -8.85
CA ILE A 154 -12.79 -10.65 -9.68
C ILE A 154 -13.27 -10.91 -11.11
N PRO A 155 -13.97 -9.96 -11.75
CA PRO A 155 -14.38 -10.10 -13.13
C PRO A 155 -13.21 -10.05 -14.12
#